data_AF-A0A9E3UT67-F1
#
_entry.id   AF-A0A9E3UT67-F1
#
_cell.length_a   1.000
_cell.length_b   1.000
_cell.length_c   1.000
_cell.angle_alpha   90.00
_cell.angle_beta   90.00
_cell.angle_gamma   90.00
#
_symmetry.space_group_name_H-M   'P 1'
#
loop_
_entity.id
_entity.type
_entity.pdbx_description
1 polymer ?
#
loop_
_entity_poly.entity_id
_entity_poly.type
_entity_poly.pdbx_seq_one_letter_code
_entity_poly.pdbx_strand_id
1 'polypeptide(L)'
;MRTHFLIFVAGIIIGVTASKLSANRFHRVEQPGPAASKPSGSSAQPWTSGGFPDRTGVPSEATSSGEEIEAGIQRIIDEGLVNGEFFLSSEHPGYSASVGASITNIIEHELAVLTDTYSPVFAELGLAAGDAEILIRHMGKIKRAHLNATGALLELGIAQVEYDRRIKERLGEDAYGHYREFEAGRAIHQEIGRVVAFAGDSGVHLQAGDERALEDLLQIGGTFLGMEPTSPYMQTPTVFVGDHEASLMRYRRGIAELVDAIQRIDGVAGDAAWNPEMVQLVRHYFGTELAGRERGLKNSMAIRALEEARGRPLLPDELGAVFESP
;
A
#
# COMPACT_ATOMS: atom_id res chain seq x y z
N MET A 1 20.12 -16.31 -19.49
CA MET A 1 20.29 -16.55 -18.04
C MET A 1 19.23 -15.87 -17.17
N ARG A 2 18.83 -14.60 -17.41
CA ARG A 2 17.79 -13.90 -16.62
C ARG A 2 16.41 -14.60 -16.56
N THR A 3 15.99 -15.25 -17.63
CA THR A 3 14.66 -15.88 -17.71
C THR A 3 14.56 -17.19 -16.93
N HIS A 4 15.66 -17.91 -16.71
CA HIS A 4 15.65 -19.19 -16.00
C HIS A 4 15.76 -19.02 -14.48
N PHE A 5 16.39 -17.93 -14.02
CA PHE A 5 16.50 -17.60 -12.60
C PHE A 5 15.15 -17.16 -11.99
N LEU A 6 14.38 -16.34 -12.71
CA LEU A 6 13.03 -15.95 -12.28
C LEU A 6 12.06 -17.15 -12.22
N ILE A 7 12.18 -18.10 -13.15
CA ILE A 7 11.37 -19.33 -13.17
C ILE A 7 11.77 -20.26 -12.00
N PHE A 8 13.04 -20.33 -11.64
CA PHE A 8 13.52 -21.16 -10.52
C PHE A 8 13.12 -20.59 -9.16
N VAL A 9 13.24 -19.28 -8.95
CA VAL A 9 12.81 -18.60 -7.72
C VAL A 9 11.28 -18.63 -7.59
N ALA A 10 10.54 -18.38 -8.68
CA ALA A 10 9.10 -18.58 -8.70
C ALA A 10 8.74 -20.03 -8.41
N GLY A 11 9.45 -21.01 -8.97
CA GLY A 11 9.21 -22.44 -8.74
C GLY A 11 9.46 -22.90 -7.29
N ILE A 12 10.45 -22.34 -6.59
CA ILE A 12 10.70 -22.63 -5.17
C ILE A 12 9.66 -21.97 -4.28
N ILE A 13 9.30 -20.70 -4.53
CA ILE A 13 8.28 -20.00 -3.73
C ILE A 13 6.89 -20.61 -3.98
N ILE A 14 6.55 -20.96 -5.22
CA ILE A 14 5.34 -21.70 -5.58
C ILE A 14 5.38 -23.12 -4.99
N GLY A 15 6.52 -23.80 -5.00
CA GLY A 15 6.66 -25.15 -4.44
C GLY A 15 6.45 -25.20 -2.93
N VAL A 16 6.95 -24.21 -2.19
CA VAL A 16 6.77 -24.10 -0.74
C VAL A 16 5.35 -23.67 -0.36
N THR A 17 4.74 -22.74 -1.12
CA THR A 17 3.34 -22.31 -0.91
C THR A 17 2.33 -23.39 -1.31
N ALA A 18 2.50 -24.04 -2.47
CA ALA A 18 1.60 -25.10 -2.94
C ALA A 18 1.68 -26.39 -2.10
N SER A 19 2.86 -26.75 -1.57
CA SER A 19 2.99 -27.95 -0.72
C SER A 19 2.28 -27.79 0.63
N LYS A 20 2.21 -26.56 1.17
CA LYS A 20 1.44 -26.27 2.40
C LYS A 20 -0.07 -26.12 2.15
N LEU A 21 -0.47 -25.53 1.01
CA LEU A 21 -1.89 -25.40 0.61
C LEU A 21 -2.53 -26.74 0.19
N SER A 22 -1.76 -27.66 -0.39
CA SER A 22 -2.22 -29.00 -0.80
C SER A 22 -2.49 -29.92 0.40
N ALA A 23 -1.66 -29.83 1.45
CA ALA A 23 -1.78 -30.68 2.65
C ALA A 23 -3.10 -30.47 3.41
N ASN A 24 -3.73 -29.29 3.32
CA ASN A 24 -5.00 -28.98 3.98
C ASN A 24 -6.26 -29.24 3.12
N ARG A 25 -6.12 -29.64 1.84
CA ARG A 25 -7.29 -29.81 0.93
C ARG A 25 -7.91 -31.21 0.89
N PHE A 26 -7.34 -32.23 1.54
CA PHE A 26 -7.79 -33.62 1.36
C PHE A 26 -8.63 -34.22 2.49
N HIS A 27 -9.09 -33.43 3.46
CA HIS A 27 -10.05 -33.89 4.46
C HIS A 27 -11.22 -32.93 4.65
N ARG A 28 -12.22 -32.98 3.75
CA ARG A 28 -13.62 -33.06 4.22
C ARG A 28 -14.60 -33.57 3.16
N VAL A 29 -15.39 -34.51 3.64
CA VAL A 29 -16.44 -35.31 3.01
C VAL A 29 -17.68 -34.47 2.69
N GLU A 30 -18.29 -34.78 1.54
CA GLU A 30 -19.59 -34.31 1.08
C GLU A 30 -20.70 -34.56 2.12
N GLN A 31 -21.49 -33.53 2.45
CA GLN A 31 -22.90 -33.68 2.80
C GLN A 31 -23.71 -32.47 2.30
N PRO A 32 -24.86 -32.67 1.63
CA PRO A 32 -25.69 -31.58 1.13
C PRO A 32 -26.88 -31.28 2.07
N GLY A 33 -27.25 -30.00 2.18
CA GLY A 33 -28.60 -29.57 2.59
C GLY A 33 -28.66 -28.17 3.24
N PRO A 34 -29.85 -27.54 3.32
CA PRO A 34 -30.78 -27.26 2.23
C PRO A 34 -31.01 -25.74 2.06
N ALA A 35 -31.60 -25.37 0.91
CA ALA A 35 -31.99 -24.01 0.56
C ALA A 35 -33.01 -23.38 1.53
N ALA A 36 -32.85 -22.10 1.86
CA ALA A 36 -33.88 -21.29 2.54
C ALA A 36 -33.87 -19.81 2.09
N SER A 37 -34.84 -19.50 1.23
CA SER A 37 -35.68 -18.28 1.12
C SER A 37 -35.17 -16.91 1.61
N LYS A 38 -35.20 -15.94 0.69
CA LYS A 38 -35.34 -14.48 0.95
C LYS A 38 -36.64 -14.18 1.71
N PRO A 39 -36.70 -13.08 2.47
CA PRO A 39 -37.48 -11.95 1.96
C PRO A 39 -36.81 -10.57 2.10
N SER A 40 -37.28 -9.72 1.19
CA SER A 40 -37.16 -8.25 1.10
C SER A 40 -37.50 -7.53 2.41
N GLY A 41 -36.75 -6.48 2.73
CA GLY A 41 -37.01 -5.57 3.84
C GLY A 41 -36.05 -4.37 3.84
N SER A 42 -36.46 -3.32 3.12
CA SER A 42 -35.88 -1.97 3.13
C SER A 42 -35.85 -1.40 4.56
N SER A 43 -34.67 -1.02 5.04
CA SER A 43 -34.46 0.18 5.86
C SER A 43 -32.95 0.51 5.86
N ALA A 44 -32.59 1.64 5.24
CA ALA A 44 -31.27 2.20 5.36
C ALA A 44 -31.09 2.71 6.80
N GLN A 45 -30.27 2.02 7.59
CA GLN A 45 -29.80 2.54 8.87
C GLN A 45 -28.49 3.32 8.64
N PRO A 46 -28.35 4.51 9.24
CA PRO A 46 -27.11 5.26 9.21
C PRO A 46 -26.02 4.49 9.98
N TRP A 47 -24.84 4.41 9.38
CA TRP A 47 -23.65 3.80 9.96
C TRP A 47 -23.25 4.59 11.20
N THR A 48 -23.70 4.13 12.37
CA THR A 48 -23.10 4.52 13.64
C THR A 48 -21.88 3.64 13.83
N SER A 49 -20.75 4.28 14.12
CA SER A 49 -19.49 3.66 14.52
C SER A 49 -19.71 2.87 15.82
N GLY A 50 -20.13 1.60 15.66
CA GLY A 50 -20.32 0.66 16.75
C GLY A 50 -18.97 0.30 17.38
N GLY A 51 -18.83 0.64 18.66
CA GLY A 51 -17.62 0.49 19.45
C GLY A 51 -17.11 -0.95 19.55
N PHE A 52 -15.79 -1.06 19.61
CA PHE A 52 -15.11 -2.23 20.13
C PHE A 52 -15.67 -2.57 21.53
N PRO A 53 -16.06 -3.82 21.81
CA PRO A 53 -16.39 -4.21 23.17
C PRO A 53 -15.14 -4.09 24.05
N ASP A 54 -15.29 -3.29 25.10
CA ASP A 54 -14.37 -3.09 26.20
C ASP A 54 -14.08 -4.46 26.87
N ARG A 55 -12.93 -5.07 26.55
CA ARG A 55 -12.40 -6.24 27.27
C ARG A 55 -11.40 -5.77 28.33
N THR A 56 -11.87 -5.04 29.32
CA THR A 56 -11.15 -4.85 30.58
C THR A 56 -11.27 -6.12 31.43
N GLY A 57 -10.33 -7.02 31.20
CA GLY A 57 -10.18 -8.26 31.96
C GLY A 57 -8.91 -8.98 31.55
N VAL A 58 -7.75 -8.33 31.71
CA VAL A 58 -6.44 -8.96 31.53
C VAL A 58 -6.09 -9.68 32.84
N PRO A 59 -6.01 -11.02 32.89
CA PRO A 59 -5.31 -11.69 33.96
C PRO A 59 -3.81 -11.42 33.77
N SER A 60 -3.23 -10.81 34.79
CA SER A 60 -1.79 -10.67 34.99
C SER A 60 -1.09 -12.04 34.98
N GLU A 61 0.08 -12.08 34.33
CA GLU A 61 1.08 -13.16 34.32
C GLU A 61 0.69 -14.48 33.64
N ALA A 62 0.95 -14.55 32.33
CA ALA A 62 1.36 -15.78 31.68
C ALA A 62 2.66 -15.51 30.90
N THR A 63 3.78 -15.97 31.42
CA THR A 63 5.02 -16.17 30.66
C THR A 63 4.77 -17.32 29.68
N SER A 64 3.97 -17.07 28.65
CA SER A 64 3.70 -18.08 27.63
C SER A 64 5.00 -18.36 26.89
N SER A 65 5.41 -19.62 26.89
CA SER A 65 6.59 -20.05 26.13
C SER A 65 6.37 -19.75 24.63
N GLY A 66 7.45 -19.57 23.86
CA GLY A 66 7.34 -19.29 22.42
C GLY A 66 6.48 -20.32 21.68
N GLU A 67 6.49 -21.58 22.12
CA GLU A 67 5.65 -22.66 21.58
C GLU A 67 4.15 -22.46 21.84
N GLU A 68 3.77 -21.91 23.00
CA GLU A 68 2.35 -21.64 23.31
C GLU A 68 1.79 -20.46 22.49
N ILE A 69 2.63 -19.46 22.20
CA ILE A 69 2.29 -18.35 21.32
C ILE A 69 2.11 -18.86 19.87
N GLU A 70 3.05 -19.66 19.38
CA GLU A 70 2.97 -20.25 18.03
C GLU A 70 1.75 -21.16 17.87
N ALA A 71 1.47 -22.02 18.85
CA ALA A 71 0.27 -22.87 18.84
C ALA A 71 -1.02 -22.05 18.91
N GLY A 72 -1.03 -20.92 19.62
CA GLY A 72 -2.15 -19.99 19.68
C GLY A 72 -2.42 -19.32 18.32
N ILE A 73 -1.37 -18.84 17.64
CA ILE A 73 -1.47 -18.23 16.30
C ILE A 73 -1.94 -19.27 15.28
N GLN A 74 -1.39 -20.49 15.31
CA GLN A 74 -1.81 -21.54 14.39
C GLN A 74 -3.30 -21.89 14.54
N ARG A 75 -3.81 -21.91 15.78
CA ARG A 75 -5.24 -22.16 16.03
C ARG A 75 -6.13 -21.06 15.43
N ILE A 76 -5.74 -19.79 15.56
CA ILE A 76 -6.47 -18.66 14.96
C ILE A 76 -6.51 -18.80 13.43
N ILE A 77 -5.40 -19.18 12.81
CA ILE A 77 -5.33 -19.43 11.36
C ILE A 77 -6.26 -20.57 10.95
N ASP A 78 -6.21 -21.69 11.67
CA ASP A 78 -7.04 -22.85 11.36
C ASP A 78 -8.54 -22.53 11.50
N GLU A 79 -8.93 -21.80 12.55
CA GLU A 79 -10.31 -21.34 12.76
C GLU A 79 -10.76 -20.37 11.67
N GLY A 80 -9.93 -19.38 11.31
CA GLY A 80 -10.24 -18.44 10.24
C GLY A 80 -10.36 -19.14 8.88
N LEU A 81 -9.50 -20.12 8.57
CA LEU A 81 -9.58 -20.92 7.35
C LEU A 81 -10.89 -21.71 7.26
N VAL A 82 -11.35 -22.29 8.38
CA VAL A 82 -12.67 -22.95 8.46
C VAL A 82 -13.80 -21.96 8.20
N ASN A 83 -13.65 -20.71 8.64
CA ASN A 83 -14.61 -19.62 8.40
C ASN A 83 -14.46 -18.99 7.00
N GLY A 84 -13.54 -19.49 6.18
CA GLY A 84 -13.30 -18.99 4.83
C GLY A 84 -12.56 -17.65 4.79
N GLU A 85 -11.76 -17.35 5.81
CA GLU A 85 -10.77 -16.27 5.82
C GLU A 85 -9.52 -16.69 5.03
N PHE A 86 -8.83 -15.71 4.47
CA PHE A 86 -7.57 -15.92 3.77
C PHE A 86 -6.43 -15.46 4.67
N PHE A 87 -5.37 -16.25 4.73
CA PHE A 87 -4.16 -15.90 5.47
C PHE A 87 -3.00 -15.79 4.50
N LEU A 88 -2.20 -14.75 4.73
CA LEU A 88 -0.91 -14.55 4.12
C LEU A 88 0.06 -15.62 4.61
N SER A 89 0.97 -16.05 3.75
CA SER A 89 1.99 -17.04 4.14
C SER A 89 2.86 -16.53 5.30
N SER A 90 3.07 -15.22 5.35
CA SER A 90 3.74 -14.46 6.40
C SER A 90 3.04 -14.45 7.75
N GLU A 91 1.75 -14.78 7.81
CA GLU A 91 1.00 -14.90 9.06
C GLU A 91 1.23 -16.27 9.73
N HIS A 92 1.77 -17.26 9.01
CA HIS A 92 2.05 -18.57 9.59
C HIS A 92 3.25 -18.54 10.56
N PRO A 93 3.12 -19.22 11.73
CA PRO A 93 4.24 -19.49 12.61
C PRO A 93 5.41 -20.14 11.85
N GLY A 94 6.62 -19.63 12.08
CA GLY A 94 7.84 -20.13 11.45
C GLY A 94 8.07 -19.74 9.98
N TYR A 95 7.17 -18.98 9.34
CA TYR A 95 7.39 -18.52 7.95
C TYR A 95 8.66 -17.66 7.83
N SER A 96 8.83 -16.68 8.72
CA SER A 96 10.01 -15.80 8.73
C SER A 96 11.32 -16.58 8.89
N ALA A 97 11.33 -17.61 9.75
CA ALA A 97 12.49 -18.49 9.94
C ALA A 97 12.77 -19.34 8.70
N SER A 98 11.75 -19.97 8.12
CA SER A 98 11.89 -20.82 6.92
C SER A 98 12.33 -20.03 5.69
N VAL A 99 11.68 -18.90 5.41
CA VAL A 99 12.00 -18.04 4.27
C VAL A 99 13.36 -17.36 4.48
N GLY A 100 13.64 -16.91 5.70
CA GLY A 100 14.93 -16.35 6.07
C GLY A 100 16.08 -17.33 5.85
N ALA A 101 15.91 -18.60 6.18
CA ALA A 101 16.90 -19.65 5.95
C ALA A 101 17.10 -19.91 4.44
N SER A 102 16.01 -20.06 3.67
CA SER A 102 16.11 -20.28 2.21
C SER A 102 16.78 -19.11 1.49
N ILE A 103 16.42 -17.87 1.84
CA ILE A 103 17.03 -16.67 1.25
C ILE A 103 18.50 -16.55 1.65
N THR A 104 18.85 -16.89 2.90
CA THR A 104 20.24 -16.88 3.35
C THR A 104 21.09 -17.85 2.53
N ASN A 105 20.61 -19.10 2.33
CA ASN A 105 21.32 -20.10 1.53
C ASN A 105 21.54 -19.64 0.08
N ILE A 106 20.54 -19.01 -0.54
CA ILE A 106 20.66 -18.46 -1.90
C ILE A 106 21.72 -17.36 -1.94
N ILE A 107 21.69 -16.43 -0.98
CA ILE A 107 22.62 -15.30 -0.93
C ILE A 107 24.06 -15.76 -0.64
N GLU A 108 24.26 -16.77 0.21
CA GLU A 108 25.59 -17.34 0.47
C GLU A 108 26.21 -17.96 -0.78
N HIS A 109 25.43 -18.72 -1.56
CA HIS A 109 25.89 -19.26 -2.84
C HIS A 109 26.19 -18.16 -3.86
N GLU A 110 25.31 -17.15 -3.94
CA GLU A 110 25.46 -16.01 -4.84
C GLU A 110 26.61 -15.07 -4.45
N LEU A 111 26.99 -15.00 -3.17
CA LEU A 111 28.11 -14.18 -2.70
C LEU A 111 29.44 -14.69 -3.23
N ALA A 112 29.62 -16.01 -3.32
CA ALA A 112 30.79 -16.60 -3.97
C ALA A 112 30.86 -16.19 -5.45
N VAL A 113 29.74 -16.30 -6.17
CA VAL A 113 29.63 -15.87 -7.57
C VAL A 113 29.89 -14.38 -7.74
N LEU A 114 29.35 -13.53 -6.86
CA LEU A 114 29.61 -12.09 -6.86
C LEU A 114 31.09 -11.79 -6.62
N THR A 115 31.73 -12.52 -5.70
CA THR A 115 33.15 -12.36 -5.41
C THR A 115 34.00 -12.68 -6.63
N ASP A 116 33.76 -13.82 -7.27
CA ASP A 116 34.50 -14.24 -8.47
C ASP A 116 34.27 -13.29 -9.66
N THR A 117 33.06 -12.73 -9.76
CA THR A 117 32.69 -11.82 -10.87
C THR A 117 33.25 -10.41 -10.69
N TYR A 118 33.16 -9.84 -9.49
CA TYR A 118 33.42 -8.41 -9.27
C TYR A 118 34.79 -8.10 -8.68
N SER A 119 35.44 -9.05 -7.99
CA SER A 119 36.78 -8.81 -7.43
C SER A 119 37.83 -8.46 -8.48
N PRO A 120 37.90 -9.12 -9.65
CA PRO A 120 38.83 -8.75 -10.71
C PRO A 120 38.58 -7.33 -11.24
N VAL A 121 37.30 -6.98 -11.42
CA VAL A 121 36.89 -5.65 -11.90
C VAL A 121 37.29 -4.56 -10.91
N PHE A 122 37.05 -4.78 -9.61
CA PHE A 122 37.45 -3.82 -8.58
C PHE A 122 38.97 -3.69 -8.45
N ALA A 123 39.71 -4.78 -8.63
CA ALA A 123 41.17 -4.75 -8.66
C ALA A 123 41.71 -3.95 -9.87
N GLU A 124 41.12 -4.12 -11.06
CA GLU A 124 41.45 -3.32 -12.25
C GLU A 124 41.18 -1.82 -12.06
N LEU A 125 40.14 -1.48 -11.30
CA LEU A 125 39.80 -0.10 -10.93
C LEU A 125 40.69 0.46 -9.80
N GLY A 126 41.66 -0.31 -9.30
CA GLY A 126 42.58 0.10 -8.25
C GLY A 126 41.96 0.13 -6.85
N LEU A 127 40.82 -0.54 -6.64
CA LEU A 127 40.18 -0.61 -5.33
C LEU A 127 40.94 -1.57 -4.40
N ALA A 128 41.13 -1.18 -3.14
CA ALA A 128 41.75 -2.04 -2.15
C ALA A 128 40.86 -3.27 -1.89
N ALA A 129 41.48 -4.43 -1.65
CA ALA A 129 40.75 -5.70 -1.47
C ALA A 129 39.71 -5.66 -0.33
N GLY A 130 40.01 -4.96 0.77
CA GLY A 130 39.07 -4.78 1.88
C GLY A 130 37.83 -3.96 1.49
N ASP A 131 38.00 -2.91 0.69
CA ASP A 131 36.89 -2.08 0.20
C ASP A 131 36.04 -2.86 -0.81
N ALA A 132 36.69 -3.65 -1.68
CA ALA A 132 36.02 -4.53 -2.63
C ALA A 132 35.12 -5.55 -1.91
N GLU A 133 35.62 -6.20 -0.85
CA GLU A 133 34.86 -7.15 -0.05
C GLU A 133 33.65 -6.49 0.62
N ILE A 134 33.80 -5.26 1.12
CA ILE A 134 32.69 -4.48 1.69
C ILE A 134 31.61 -4.22 0.63
N LEU A 135 31.99 -3.76 -0.56
CA LEU A 135 31.06 -3.51 -1.66
C LEU A 135 30.34 -4.78 -2.12
N ILE A 136 31.06 -5.90 -2.24
CA ILE A 136 30.47 -7.20 -2.61
C ILE A 136 29.46 -7.65 -1.54
N ARG A 137 29.77 -7.51 -0.25
CA ARG A 137 28.81 -7.78 0.83
C ARG A 137 27.60 -6.85 0.76
N HIS A 138 27.78 -5.57 0.42
CA HIS A 138 26.65 -4.65 0.20
C HIS A 138 25.77 -5.11 -0.97
N MET A 139 26.35 -5.57 -2.07
CA MET A 139 25.59 -6.16 -3.18
C MET A 139 24.80 -7.39 -2.74
N GLY A 140 25.37 -8.25 -1.89
CA GLY A 140 24.65 -9.38 -1.28
C GLY A 140 23.45 -8.93 -0.43
N LYS A 141 23.61 -7.86 0.38
CA LYS A 141 22.50 -7.27 1.15
C LYS A 141 21.41 -6.70 0.23
N ILE A 142 21.78 -6.00 -0.84
CA ILE A 142 20.83 -5.47 -1.84
C ILE A 142 20.05 -6.62 -2.50
N LYS A 143 20.74 -7.70 -2.91
CA LYS A 143 20.08 -8.89 -3.47
C LYS A 143 19.11 -9.52 -2.47
N ARG A 144 19.49 -9.65 -1.19
CA ARG A 144 18.61 -10.16 -0.13
C ARG A 144 17.34 -9.30 0.00
N ALA A 145 17.49 -7.99 0.06
CA ALA A 145 16.37 -7.06 0.13
C ALA A 145 15.47 -7.17 -1.10
N HIS A 146 16.04 -7.32 -2.29
CA HIS A 146 15.29 -7.54 -3.53
C HIS A 146 14.45 -8.83 -3.47
N LEU A 147 15.03 -9.95 -3.05
CA LEU A 147 14.31 -11.22 -2.91
C LEU A 147 13.15 -11.12 -1.91
N ASN A 148 13.37 -10.47 -0.76
CA ASN A 148 12.32 -10.23 0.24
C ASN A 148 11.18 -9.40 -0.35
N ALA A 149 11.50 -8.31 -1.05
CA ALA A 149 10.51 -7.43 -1.68
C ALA A 149 9.71 -8.19 -2.76
N THR A 150 10.37 -8.97 -3.61
CA THR A 150 9.69 -9.80 -4.62
C THR A 150 8.77 -10.83 -3.98
N GLY A 151 9.18 -11.48 -2.89
CA GLY A 151 8.34 -12.41 -2.14
C GLY A 151 7.08 -11.74 -1.61
N ALA A 152 7.21 -10.58 -0.96
CA ALA A 152 6.08 -9.81 -0.43
C ALA A 152 5.11 -9.35 -1.54
N LEU A 153 5.64 -8.90 -2.67
CA LEU A 153 4.82 -8.49 -3.83
C LEU A 153 4.04 -9.66 -4.44
N LEU A 154 4.67 -10.83 -4.54
CA LEU A 154 4.01 -12.04 -5.04
C LEU A 154 2.89 -12.48 -4.09
N GLU A 155 3.16 -12.47 -2.79
CA GLU A 155 2.20 -12.83 -1.74
C GLU A 155 0.98 -11.90 -1.75
N LEU A 156 1.21 -10.58 -1.90
CA LEU A 156 0.14 -9.60 -2.10
C LEU A 156 -0.68 -9.92 -3.36
N GLY A 157 -0.04 -10.21 -4.49
CA GLY A 157 -0.75 -10.52 -5.74
C GLY A 157 -1.62 -11.77 -5.63
N ILE A 158 -1.14 -12.82 -4.94
CA ILE A 158 -1.92 -14.02 -4.65
C ILE A 158 -3.12 -13.70 -3.76
N ALA A 159 -2.90 -12.90 -2.69
CA ALA A 159 -3.96 -12.49 -1.79
C ALA A 159 -5.08 -11.72 -2.51
N GLN A 160 -4.71 -10.82 -3.43
CA GLN A 160 -5.66 -10.05 -4.24
C GLN A 160 -6.52 -10.94 -5.14
N VAL A 161 -5.91 -11.89 -5.85
CA VAL A 161 -6.62 -12.83 -6.72
C VAL A 161 -7.59 -13.71 -5.91
N GLU A 162 -7.12 -14.20 -4.75
CA GLU A 162 -7.93 -15.07 -3.90
C GLU A 162 -9.08 -14.31 -3.23
N TYR A 163 -8.85 -13.07 -2.79
CA TYR A 163 -9.89 -12.18 -2.30
C TYR A 163 -10.96 -11.93 -3.38
N ASP A 164 -10.55 -11.57 -4.59
CA ASP A 164 -11.46 -11.28 -5.70
C ASP A 164 -12.31 -12.51 -6.08
N ARG A 165 -11.70 -13.69 -6.13
CA ARG A 165 -12.39 -14.97 -6.35
C ARG A 165 -13.46 -15.21 -5.28
N ARG A 166 -13.12 -15.03 -4.00
CA ARG A 166 -14.05 -15.26 -2.88
C ARG A 166 -15.20 -14.25 -2.86
N ILE A 167 -14.91 -12.98 -3.15
CA ILE A 167 -15.95 -11.95 -3.25
C ILE A 167 -16.91 -12.28 -4.38
N LYS A 168 -16.41 -12.69 -5.55
CA LYS A 168 -17.24 -13.14 -6.66
C LYS A 168 -18.12 -14.34 -6.29
N GLU A 169 -17.56 -15.33 -5.61
CA GLU A 169 -18.29 -16.52 -5.14
C GLU A 169 -19.37 -16.19 -4.10
N ARG A 170 -19.11 -15.26 -3.18
CA ARG A 170 -20.05 -14.87 -2.11
C ARG A 170 -21.17 -13.96 -2.59
N LEU A 171 -20.89 -13.03 -3.50
CA LEU A 171 -21.86 -12.05 -3.98
C LEU A 171 -22.69 -12.55 -5.18
N GLY A 172 -22.15 -13.49 -5.96
CA GLY A 172 -22.70 -13.82 -7.27
C GLY A 172 -22.36 -12.75 -8.32
N GLU A 173 -22.66 -13.04 -9.59
CA GLU A 173 -22.13 -12.26 -10.73
C GLU A 173 -22.61 -10.79 -10.77
N ASP A 174 -23.92 -10.56 -10.61
CA ASP A 174 -24.50 -9.20 -10.69
C ASP A 174 -24.02 -8.30 -9.55
N ALA A 175 -24.05 -8.79 -8.30
CA ALA A 175 -23.60 -8.01 -7.15
C ALA A 175 -22.06 -7.83 -7.13
N TYR A 176 -21.32 -8.79 -7.69
CA TYR A 176 -19.88 -8.61 -7.94
C TYR A 176 -19.63 -7.49 -8.95
N GLY A 177 -20.43 -7.39 -10.02
CA GLY A 177 -20.36 -6.28 -10.98
C GLY A 177 -20.47 -4.92 -10.29
N HIS A 178 -21.51 -4.72 -9.46
CA HIS A 178 -21.69 -3.50 -8.69
C HIS A 178 -20.56 -3.24 -7.68
N TYR A 179 -20.03 -4.29 -7.03
CA TYR A 179 -18.87 -4.15 -6.15
C TYR A 179 -17.63 -3.66 -6.90
N ARG A 180 -17.38 -4.18 -8.12
CA ARG A 180 -16.26 -3.75 -8.96
C ARG A 180 -16.42 -2.31 -9.45
N GLU A 181 -17.64 -1.89 -9.76
CA GLU A 181 -17.96 -0.48 -10.09
C GLU A 181 -17.68 0.43 -8.89
N PHE A 182 -18.09 0.02 -7.68
CA PHE A 182 -17.78 0.75 -6.45
C PHE A 182 -16.28 0.87 -6.19
N GLU A 183 -15.51 -0.22 -6.30
CA GLU A 183 -14.06 -0.20 -6.10
C GLU A 183 -13.35 0.66 -7.15
N ALA A 184 -13.82 0.64 -8.40
CA ALA A 184 -13.30 1.51 -9.46
C ALA A 184 -13.59 3.00 -9.20
N GLY A 185 -14.78 3.31 -8.67
CA GLY A 185 -15.18 4.66 -8.28
C GLY A 185 -14.70 5.09 -6.88
N ARG A 186 -13.97 4.24 -6.15
CA ARG A 186 -13.65 4.53 -4.74
C ARG A 186 -12.81 5.79 -4.55
N ALA A 187 -11.82 5.98 -5.41
CA ALA A 187 -10.94 7.15 -5.35
C ALA A 187 -11.73 8.45 -5.52
N ILE A 188 -12.71 8.47 -6.42
CA ILE A 188 -13.55 9.65 -6.63
C ILE A 188 -14.51 9.88 -5.47
N HIS A 189 -15.15 8.83 -4.93
CA HIS A 189 -16.02 8.97 -3.76
C HIS A 189 -15.28 9.51 -2.53
N GLN A 190 -14.04 9.06 -2.30
CA GLN A 190 -13.18 9.60 -1.24
C GLN A 190 -12.83 11.06 -1.47
N GLU A 191 -12.54 11.44 -2.71
CA GLU A 191 -12.25 12.83 -3.07
C GLU A 191 -13.48 13.73 -2.89
N ILE A 192 -14.67 13.27 -3.30
CA ILE A 192 -15.94 13.96 -3.05
C ILE A 192 -16.10 14.24 -1.55
N GLY A 193 -15.90 13.22 -0.70
CA GLY A 193 -15.97 13.39 0.75
C GLY A 193 -15.01 14.46 1.28
N ARG A 194 -13.79 14.53 0.74
CA ARG A 194 -12.81 15.57 1.09
C ARG A 194 -13.26 16.96 0.65
N VAL A 195 -13.80 17.11 -0.56
CA VAL A 195 -14.31 18.41 -1.05
C VAL A 195 -15.53 18.85 -0.26
N VAL A 196 -16.44 17.94 0.10
CA VAL A 196 -17.61 18.24 0.94
C VAL A 196 -17.18 18.74 2.32
N ALA A 197 -16.19 18.08 2.95
CA ALA A 197 -15.63 18.55 4.21
C ALA A 197 -14.99 19.94 4.07
N PHE A 198 -14.18 20.14 3.03
CA PHE A 198 -13.56 21.43 2.72
C PHE A 198 -14.59 22.55 2.47
N ALA A 199 -15.70 22.23 1.79
CA ALA A 199 -16.79 23.16 1.56
C ALA A 199 -17.43 23.59 2.90
N GLY A 200 -17.69 22.63 3.79
CA GLY A 200 -18.20 22.90 5.13
C GLY A 200 -17.27 23.80 5.95
N ASP A 201 -15.97 23.50 5.95
CA ASP A 201 -14.95 24.31 6.64
C ASP A 201 -14.81 25.73 6.06
N SER A 202 -15.06 25.88 4.75
CA SER A 202 -15.03 27.16 4.03
C SER A 202 -16.35 27.93 4.08
N GLY A 203 -17.39 27.39 4.74
CA GLY A 203 -18.71 28.01 4.84
C GLY A 203 -19.54 27.93 3.55
N VAL A 204 -19.20 27.03 2.62
CA VAL A 204 -19.94 26.77 1.39
C VAL A 204 -20.95 25.65 1.62
N HIS A 205 -22.23 25.91 1.32
CA HIS A 205 -23.31 24.94 1.49
C HIS A 205 -23.66 24.25 0.17
N LEU A 206 -23.29 22.98 0.05
CA LEU A 206 -23.68 22.12 -1.08
C LEU A 206 -25.15 21.68 -0.94
N GLN A 207 -25.89 21.72 -2.04
CA GLN A 207 -27.29 21.30 -2.10
C GLN A 207 -27.43 19.80 -2.38
N ALA A 208 -28.60 19.25 -2.04
CA ALA A 208 -28.96 17.89 -2.43
C ALA A 208 -29.07 17.81 -3.97
N GLY A 209 -28.14 17.08 -4.60
CA GLY A 209 -28.04 16.93 -6.06
C GLY A 209 -26.73 17.46 -6.66
N ASP A 210 -25.96 18.23 -5.90
CA ASP A 210 -24.66 18.78 -6.36
C ASP A 210 -23.56 17.71 -6.46
N GLU A 211 -23.74 16.56 -5.82
CA GLU A 211 -22.76 15.47 -5.75
C GLU A 211 -22.35 14.97 -7.13
N ARG A 212 -23.31 14.85 -8.07
CA ARG A 212 -23.01 14.40 -9.44
C ARG A 212 -22.22 15.44 -10.24
N ALA A 213 -22.55 16.72 -10.07
CA ALA A 213 -21.81 17.79 -10.72
C ALA A 213 -20.38 17.90 -10.16
N LEU A 214 -20.22 17.68 -8.86
CA LEU A 214 -18.93 17.61 -8.19
C LEU A 214 -18.11 16.39 -8.66
N GLU A 215 -18.75 15.22 -8.77
CA GLU A 215 -18.15 14.02 -9.34
C GLU A 215 -17.61 14.32 -10.74
N ASP A 216 -18.44 14.82 -11.65
CA ASP A 216 -18.03 15.10 -13.02
C ASP A 216 -16.85 16.11 -13.08
N LEU A 217 -16.87 17.16 -12.24
CA LEU A 217 -15.77 18.13 -12.14
C LEU A 217 -14.46 17.50 -11.63
N LEU A 218 -14.55 16.60 -10.65
CA LEU A 218 -13.38 15.87 -10.14
C LEU A 218 -12.84 14.87 -11.17
N GLN A 219 -13.73 14.23 -11.95
CA GLN A 219 -13.31 13.38 -13.08
C GLN A 219 -12.58 14.20 -14.15
N ILE A 220 -13.05 15.42 -14.48
CA ILE A 220 -12.36 16.35 -15.39
C ILE A 220 -10.99 16.75 -14.82
N GLY A 221 -10.94 17.04 -13.52
CA GLY A 221 -9.69 17.30 -12.80
C GLY A 221 -8.70 16.14 -12.89
N GLY A 222 -9.18 14.89 -12.94
CA GLY A 222 -8.38 13.69 -13.22
C GLY A 222 -7.29 13.40 -12.19
N THR A 223 -7.37 14.02 -11.00
CA THR A 223 -6.41 13.86 -9.90
C THR A 223 -7.18 13.58 -8.62
N PHE A 224 -6.81 12.50 -7.93
CA PHE A 224 -7.38 12.11 -6.64
C PHE A 224 -6.27 12.12 -5.59
N LEU A 225 -6.38 12.95 -4.56
CA LEU A 225 -5.25 13.36 -3.72
C LEU A 225 -4.92 12.38 -2.60
N GLY A 226 -5.85 11.47 -2.27
CA GLY A 226 -5.64 10.42 -1.29
C GLY A 226 -6.24 9.11 -1.73
N MET A 227 -5.39 8.13 -2.05
CA MET A 227 -5.78 6.73 -1.88
C MET A 227 -5.35 6.33 -0.48
N GLU A 228 -6.29 6.33 0.46
CA GLU A 228 -6.04 5.62 1.73
C GLU A 228 -5.86 4.13 1.43
N PRO A 229 -4.98 3.41 2.15
CA PRO A 229 -4.71 1.98 1.97
C PRO A 229 -5.88 1.12 2.47
N THR A 230 -7.06 1.33 1.89
CA THR A 230 -8.33 0.72 2.28
C THR A 230 -8.90 -0.17 1.17
N SER A 231 -8.35 -0.09 -0.06
CA SER A 231 -8.73 -0.99 -1.15
C SER A 231 -7.82 -2.22 -1.19
N PRO A 232 -8.40 -3.43 -1.32
CA PRO A 232 -7.62 -4.65 -1.54
C PRO A 232 -6.87 -4.59 -2.89
N TYR A 233 -7.30 -3.75 -3.84
CA TYR A 233 -6.70 -3.62 -5.17
C TYR A 233 -5.71 -2.45 -5.29
N MET A 234 -5.29 -1.87 -4.16
CA MET A 234 -4.32 -0.79 -4.17
C MET A 234 -3.02 -1.22 -4.89
N GLN A 235 -2.53 -0.36 -5.77
CA GLN A 235 -1.22 -0.54 -6.38
C GLN A 235 -0.14 -0.39 -5.31
N THR A 236 0.88 -1.24 -5.37
CA THR A 236 2.02 -1.15 -4.45
C THR A 236 2.65 0.23 -4.56
N PRO A 237 2.90 0.91 -3.42
CA PRO A 237 3.45 2.25 -3.46
C PRO A 237 4.79 2.23 -4.19
N THR A 238 4.97 3.19 -5.09
CA THR A 238 6.28 3.42 -5.70
C THR A 238 7.23 3.87 -4.60
N VAL A 239 8.17 3.01 -4.23
CA VAL A 239 9.23 3.35 -3.27
C VAL A 239 10.27 4.17 -4.01
N PHE A 240 10.47 5.40 -3.56
CA PHE A 240 11.53 6.26 -4.06
C PHE A 240 12.76 6.11 -3.17
N VAL A 241 13.95 5.97 -3.76
CA VAL A 241 15.20 5.71 -3.05
C VAL A 241 15.96 7.02 -2.80
N GLY A 242 16.48 7.20 -1.59
CA GLY A 242 17.09 8.43 -1.11
C GLY A 242 16.01 9.36 -0.56
N ASP A 243 15.72 9.24 0.74
CA ASP A 243 14.56 9.84 1.44
C ASP A 243 14.29 11.30 1.04
N HIS A 244 15.34 12.05 0.74
CA HIS A 244 15.25 13.43 0.31
C HIS A 244 14.88 13.62 -1.18
N GLU A 245 15.64 13.03 -2.11
CA GLU A 245 15.38 13.18 -3.55
C GLU A 245 14.05 12.53 -3.94
N ALA A 246 13.72 11.41 -3.30
CA ALA A 246 12.41 10.78 -3.28
C ALA A 246 11.28 11.75 -2.95
N SER A 247 11.40 12.43 -1.80
CA SER A 247 10.40 13.38 -1.32
C SER A 247 10.26 14.58 -2.26
N LEU A 248 11.38 15.12 -2.75
CA LEU A 248 11.38 16.22 -3.73
C LEU A 248 10.68 15.82 -5.03
N MET A 249 10.96 14.63 -5.56
CA MET A 249 10.31 14.14 -6.78
C MET A 249 8.81 13.91 -6.57
N ARG A 250 8.40 13.40 -5.40
CA ARG A 250 6.98 13.26 -5.04
C ARG A 250 6.27 14.61 -5.00
N TYR A 251 6.86 15.62 -4.36
CA TYR A 251 6.31 16.97 -4.35
C TYR A 251 6.20 17.56 -5.76
N ARG A 252 7.26 17.47 -6.57
CA ARG A 252 7.27 18.00 -7.94
C ARG A 252 6.21 17.36 -8.82
N ARG A 253 6.11 16.03 -8.81
CA ARG A 253 5.07 15.31 -9.56
C ARG A 253 3.68 15.73 -9.07
N GLY A 254 3.49 15.74 -7.75
CA GLY A 254 2.22 16.10 -7.16
C GLY A 254 1.78 17.55 -7.41
N ILE A 255 2.74 18.47 -7.56
CA ILE A 255 2.48 19.85 -7.99
C ILE A 255 2.04 19.87 -9.45
N ALA A 256 2.76 19.18 -10.34
CA ALA A 256 2.41 19.12 -11.77
C ALA A 256 0.99 18.55 -11.98
N GLU A 257 0.67 17.45 -11.31
CA GLU A 257 -0.67 16.83 -11.36
C GLU A 257 -1.78 17.81 -10.95
N LEU A 258 -1.58 18.57 -9.88
CA LEU A 258 -2.54 19.57 -9.39
C LEU A 258 -2.66 20.78 -10.34
N VAL A 259 -1.54 21.25 -10.88
CA VAL A 259 -1.55 22.35 -11.87
C VAL A 259 -2.33 21.93 -13.10
N ASP A 260 -2.09 20.74 -13.62
CA ASP A 260 -2.81 20.20 -14.78
C ASP A 260 -4.31 20.00 -14.46
N ALA A 261 -4.65 19.55 -13.24
CA ALA A 261 -6.04 19.40 -12.80
C ALA A 261 -6.78 20.74 -12.77
N ILE A 262 -6.16 21.77 -12.19
CA ILE A 262 -6.72 23.14 -12.15
C ILE A 262 -6.89 23.68 -13.58
N GLN A 263 -5.92 23.47 -14.47
CA GLN A 263 -6.05 23.90 -15.87
C GLN A 263 -7.20 23.21 -16.61
N ARG A 264 -7.42 21.91 -16.38
CA ARG A 264 -8.55 21.17 -16.94
C ARG A 264 -9.89 21.73 -16.44
N ILE A 265 -9.98 22.05 -15.15
CA ILE A 265 -11.17 22.68 -14.55
C ILE A 265 -11.40 24.10 -15.09
N ASP A 266 -10.34 24.90 -15.19
CA ASP A 266 -10.42 26.26 -15.76
C ASP A 266 -10.88 26.23 -17.23
N GLY A 267 -10.53 25.16 -17.98
CA GLY A 267 -10.99 24.94 -19.35
C GLY A 267 -12.50 24.74 -19.50
N VAL A 268 -13.19 24.27 -18.45
CA VAL A 268 -14.66 24.09 -18.44
C VAL A 268 -15.40 25.20 -17.69
N ALA A 269 -14.69 26.08 -16.98
CA ALA A 269 -15.25 27.14 -16.15
C ALA A 269 -16.12 28.17 -16.89
N GLY A 270 -15.95 28.30 -18.22
CA GLY A 270 -16.72 29.19 -19.08
C GLY A 270 -17.92 28.55 -19.78
N ASP A 271 -18.12 27.25 -19.64
CA ASP A 271 -19.24 26.54 -20.23
C ASP A 271 -20.50 26.72 -19.36
N ALA A 272 -21.59 27.19 -19.97
CA ALA A 272 -22.87 27.46 -19.32
C ALA A 272 -23.50 26.20 -18.70
N ALA A 273 -22.98 25.00 -19.02
CA ALA A 273 -23.36 23.74 -18.39
C ALA A 273 -22.92 23.63 -16.91
N TRP A 274 -21.95 24.43 -16.45
CA TRP A 274 -21.39 24.30 -15.10
C TRP A 274 -21.81 25.44 -14.16
N ASN A 275 -22.09 25.08 -12.90
CA ASN A 275 -22.32 26.06 -11.84
C ASN A 275 -20.97 26.76 -11.48
N PRO A 276 -20.86 28.09 -11.64
CA PRO A 276 -19.62 28.82 -11.35
C PRO A 276 -19.15 28.69 -9.90
N GLU A 277 -20.07 28.57 -8.94
CA GLU A 277 -19.73 28.40 -7.52
C GLU A 277 -19.08 27.04 -7.27
N MET A 278 -19.57 25.99 -7.93
CA MET A 278 -19.00 24.64 -7.84
C MET A 278 -17.60 24.58 -8.44
N VAL A 279 -17.42 25.20 -9.60
CA VAL A 279 -16.11 25.30 -10.26
C VAL A 279 -15.12 26.05 -9.36
N GLN A 280 -15.54 27.17 -8.75
CA GLN A 280 -14.70 27.89 -7.80
C GLN A 280 -14.36 27.08 -6.55
N LEU A 281 -15.30 26.31 -6.01
CA LEU A 281 -15.07 25.45 -4.85
C LEU A 281 -13.97 24.42 -5.15
N VAL A 282 -14.11 23.64 -6.23
CA VAL A 282 -13.13 22.59 -6.58
C VAL A 282 -11.78 23.22 -6.93
N ARG A 283 -11.77 24.36 -7.61
CA ARG A 283 -10.56 25.12 -7.90
C ARG A 283 -9.87 25.62 -6.62
N HIS A 284 -10.64 26.10 -5.65
CA HIS A 284 -10.11 26.55 -4.37
C HIS A 284 -9.54 25.40 -3.54
N TYR A 285 -10.22 24.25 -3.54
CA TYR A 285 -9.77 23.03 -2.91
C TYR A 285 -8.40 22.58 -3.48
N PHE A 286 -8.29 22.39 -4.79
CA PHE A 286 -7.02 22.03 -5.42
C PHE A 286 -5.94 23.11 -5.28
N GLY A 287 -6.31 24.39 -5.29
CA GLY A 287 -5.38 25.50 -5.04
C GLY A 287 -4.78 25.47 -3.63
N THR A 288 -5.58 25.11 -2.63
CA THR A 288 -5.12 24.97 -1.23
C THR A 288 -4.12 23.82 -1.10
N GLU A 289 -4.42 22.68 -1.71
CA GLU A 289 -3.56 21.51 -1.76
C GLU A 289 -2.25 21.78 -2.51
N LEU A 290 -2.32 22.52 -3.62
CA LEU A 290 -1.15 22.96 -4.38
C LEU A 290 -0.23 23.82 -3.52
N ALA A 291 -0.78 24.84 -2.85
CA ALA A 291 -0.01 25.70 -1.94
C ALA A 291 0.61 24.91 -0.78
N GLY A 292 -0.09 23.88 -0.27
CA GLY A 292 0.44 22.93 0.71
C GLY A 292 1.67 22.18 0.19
N ARG A 293 1.59 21.60 -1.01
CA ARG A 293 2.69 20.85 -1.63
C ARG A 293 3.87 21.74 -1.99
N GLU A 294 3.63 22.97 -2.47
CA GLU A 294 4.70 23.94 -2.74
C GLU A 294 5.45 24.34 -1.47
N ARG A 295 4.75 24.53 -0.34
CA ARG A 295 5.39 24.75 0.96
C ARG A 295 6.22 23.53 1.38
N GLY A 296 5.68 22.32 1.25
CA GLY A 296 6.42 21.09 1.53
C GLY A 296 7.69 20.94 0.70
N LEU A 297 7.64 21.29 -0.60
CA LEU A 297 8.80 21.31 -1.48
C LEU A 297 9.85 22.33 -1.02
N LYS A 298 9.45 23.56 -0.71
CA LYS A 298 10.35 24.61 -0.21
C LYS A 298 11.04 24.18 1.08
N ASN A 299 10.29 23.63 2.03
CA ASN A 299 10.84 23.16 3.30
C ASN A 299 11.83 22.01 3.11
N SER A 300 11.51 21.07 2.21
CA SER A 300 12.44 19.99 1.85
C SER A 300 13.74 20.56 1.27
N MET A 301 13.66 21.48 0.29
CA MET A 301 14.86 22.10 -0.28
C MET A 301 15.70 22.87 0.76
N ALA A 302 15.05 23.55 1.71
CA ALA A 302 15.73 24.26 2.79
C ALA A 302 16.48 23.30 3.73
N ILE A 303 15.84 22.19 4.12
CA ILE A 303 16.48 21.13 4.92
C ILE A 303 17.75 20.62 4.21
N ARG A 304 17.65 20.31 2.91
CA ARG A 304 18.80 19.84 2.14
C ARG A 304 19.95 20.85 2.11
N ALA A 305 19.66 22.12 1.86
CA ALA A 305 20.68 23.15 1.84
C ALA A 305 21.41 23.26 3.19
N LEU A 306 20.70 23.07 4.30
CA LEU A 306 21.28 23.04 5.65
C LEU A 306 22.13 21.78 5.90
N GLU A 307 21.68 20.61 5.46
CA GLU A 307 22.43 19.35 5.57
C GLU A 307 23.72 19.39 4.74
N GLU A 308 23.65 19.91 3.51
CA GLU A 308 24.81 20.10 2.63
C GLU A 308 25.81 21.08 3.24
N ALA A 309 25.35 22.21 3.79
CA ALA A 309 26.21 23.18 4.45
C ALA A 309 26.89 22.62 5.72
N ARG A 310 26.26 21.68 6.41
CA ARG A 310 26.75 21.07 7.66
C ARG A 310 27.54 19.79 7.44
N GLY A 311 27.43 19.16 6.27
CA GLY A 311 28.02 17.85 5.97
C GLY A 311 27.42 16.70 6.79
N ARG A 312 26.22 16.86 7.37
CA ARG A 312 25.53 15.83 8.18
C ARG A 312 24.01 16.01 8.15
N PRO A 313 23.23 14.93 8.37
CA PRO A 313 21.77 15.02 8.50
C PRO A 313 21.34 15.82 9.73
N LEU A 314 20.17 16.48 9.65
CA LEU A 314 19.58 17.21 10.79
C LEU A 314 18.93 16.27 11.81
N LEU A 315 19.09 16.60 13.10
CA LEU A 315 18.40 15.88 14.18
C LEU A 315 16.94 16.35 14.33
N PRO A 316 16.03 15.54 14.92
CA PRO A 316 14.61 15.91 15.08
C PRO A 316 14.36 17.27 15.73
N ASP A 317 15.14 17.61 16.76
CA ASP A 317 15.03 18.90 17.47
C ASP A 317 15.48 20.08 16.59
N GLU A 318 16.38 19.84 15.63
CA GLU A 318 16.84 20.84 14.66
C GLU A 318 15.82 21.04 13.52
N LEU A 319 15.06 20.00 13.17
CA LEU A 319 13.98 20.09 12.18
C LEU A 319 12.87 21.02 12.67
N GLY A 320 12.50 20.98 13.96
CA GLY A 320 11.49 21.86 14.55
C GLY A 320 11.78 23.35 14.32
N ALA A 321 13.03 23.77 14.45
CA ALA A 321 13.44 25.16 14.25
C ALA A 321 13.35 25.64 12.78
N VAL A 322 13.39 24.72 11.80
CA VAL A 322 13.27 25.06 10.36
C VAL A 322 11.82 25.40 10.00
N PHE A 323 10.84 24.81 10.69
CA PHE A 323 9.42 25.00 10.40
C PHE A 323 8.78 26.18 11.16
N GLU A 324 9.48 26.79 12.13
CA GLU A 324 8.98 27.88 12.97
C GLU A 324 9.48 29.29 12.55
N SER A 325 10.30 29.41 11.51
CA SER A 325 10.70 30.72 10.99
C SER A 325 9.64 31.28 10.00
N PRO A 326 9.14 32.51 10.22
CA PRO A 326 8.01 33.10 9.48
C PRO A 326 8.28 33.40 8.00
#